data_AF-A0A537V3A9-F1
#
_entry.id   AF-A0A537V3A9-F1
#
_cell.length_a   1.000
_cell.length_b   1.000
_cell.length_c   1.000
_cell.angle_alpha   90.00
_cell.angle_beta   90.00
_cell.angle_gamma   90.00
#
_symmetry.space_group_name_H-M   'P 1'
#
loop_
_entity.id
_entity.type
_entity.pdbx_description
1 polymer ?
#
loop_
_entity_poly.entity_id
_entity_poly.type
_entity_poly.pdbx_seq_one_letter_code
_entity_poly.pdbx_strand_id
1 'polypeptide(L)'
;KALIPPPPEGPDSPAAQPGPRIMHGPDAPPFQALRRKMEGEWTPQMMQVLGLDAASLPVIWDADFLYGPRTASGEDTYVLCEINASSCFAIPEEAPAAIARLTLARLRLSRRE
;
A
#
# COMPACT_ATOMS: atom_id res chain seq x y z
N LYS A 1 -11.80 -14.34 12.54
CA LYS A 1 -13.08 -14.52 11.80
C LYS A 1 -12.90 -13.83 10.46
N ALA A 2 -13.15 -14.49 9.33
CA ALA A 2 -13.04 -13.82 8.03
C ALA A 2 -13.97 -12.61 7.99
N LEU A 3 -13.53 -11.51 7.36
CA LEU A 3 -14.33 -10.28 7.24
C LEU A 3 -15.60 -10.51 6.41
N ILE A 4 -15.56 -11.48 5.49
CA ILE A 4 -16.68 -11.92 4.68
C ILE A 4 -16.75 -13.45 4.78
N PRO A 5 -17.84 -14.03 5.32
CA PRO A 5 -18.03 -15.47 5.29
C PRO A 5 -18.21 -15.94 3.83
N PRO A 6 -17.68 -17.11 3.45
CA PRO A 6 -17.90 -17.63 2.11
C PRO A 6 -19.40 -17.87 1.88
N PRO A 7 -19.88 -17.68 0.64
CA PRO A 7 -21.26 -17.97 0.31
C PRO A 7 -21.60 -19.46 0.56
N PRO A 8 -22.85 -19.79 0.92
CA PRO A 8 -23.28 -21.16 1.22
C PRO A 8 -23.00 -22.16 0.10
N GLU A 9 -22.99 -21.68 -1.15
CA GLU A 9 -22.76 -22.47 -2.36
C GLU A 9 -21.29 -22.86 -2.56
N GLY A 10 -20.38 -22.38 -1.69
CA GLY A 10 -18.96 -22.74 -1.69
C GLY A 10 -18.06 -21.75 -2.42
N PRO A 11 -16.73 -21.96 -2.32
CA PRO A 11 -15.72 -21.01 -2.80
C PRO A 11 -15.65 -20.87 -4.34
N ASP A 12 -16.19 -21.83 -5.07
CA ASP A 12 -16.21 -21.81 -6.55
C ASP A 12 -17.49 -21.16 -7.12
N SER A 13 -18.41 -20.74 -6.26
CA SER A 13 -19.66 -20.13 -6.69
C SER A 13 -19.44 -18.75 -7.34
N PRO A 14 -20.33 -18.31 -8.26
CA PRO A 14 -20.29 -16.95 -8.78
C PRO A 14 -20.35 -15.88 -7.68
N ALA A 15 -20.98 -16.18 -6.54
CA ALA A 15 -21.06 -15.29 -5.39
C ALA A 15 -19.74 -15.20 -4.59
N ALA A 16 -18.82 -16.15 -4.77
CA ALA A 16 -17.49 -16.14 -4.16
C ALA A 16 -16.45 -15.38 -5.02
N GLN A 17 -16.84 -14.94 -6.22
CA GLN A 17 -15.96 -14.16 -7.08
C GLN A 17 -15.61 -12.82 -6.41
N PRO A 18 -14.34 -12.39 -6.51
CA PRO A 18 -13.92 -11.11 -5.94
C PRO A 18 -14.72 -9.96 -6.56
N GLY A 19 -15.20 -9.05 -5.71
CA GLY A 19 -15.86 -7.83 -6.15
C GLY A 19 -14.94 -6.91 -6.96
N PRO A 20 -15.47 -5.80 -7.51
CA PRO A 20 -14.66 -4.83 -8.23
C PRO A 20 -13.53 -4.30 -7.33
N ARG A 21 -12.32 -4.17 -7.88
CA ARG A 21 -11.21 -3.53 -7.18
C ARG A 21 -11.51 -2.05 -7.01
N ILE A 22 -11.61 -1.60 -5.75
CA ILE A 22 -11.80 -0.20 -5.40
C ILE A 22 -10.43 0.39 -5.09
N MET A 23 -10.04 1.43 -5.83
CA MET A 23 -8.81 2.17 -5.59
C MET A 23 -9.13 3.59 -5.18
N HIS A 24 -8.35 4.13 -4.27
CA HIS A 24 -8.48 5.48 -3.77
C HIS A 24 -7.18 6.25 -4.03
N GLY A 25 -7.32 7.51 -4.45
CA GLY A 25 -6.17 8.38 -4.64
C GLY A 25 -5.44 8.69 -3.31
N PRO A 26 -4.22 9.24 -3.38
CA PRO A 26 -3.34 9.44 -2.24
C PRO A 26 -3.87 10.41 -1.18
N ASP A 27 -4.87 11.23 -1.53
CA ASP A 27 -5.49 12.24 -0.66
C ASP A 27 -6.82 11.77 -0.06
N ALA A 28 -7.22 10.51 -0.28
CA ALA A 28 -8.46 9.97 0.26
C ALA A 28 -8.49 10.09 1.80
N PRO A 29 -9.47 10.82 2.38
CA PRO A 29 -9.50 11.11 3.81
C PRO A 29 -9.45 9.87 4.73
N PRO A 30 -10.18 8.76 4.44
CA PRO A 30 -10.18 7.59 5.32
C PRO A 30 -8.81 6.93 5.49
N PHE A 31 -7.90 7.07 4.51
CA PHE A 31 -6.63 6.34 4.48
C PHE A 31 -5.43 7.19 4.90
N GLN A 32 -5.63 8.45 5.30
CA GLN A 32 -4.52 9.32 5.70
C GLN A 32 -3.79 8.85 6.95
N ALA A 33 -4.50 8.22 7.90
CA ALA A 33 -3.87 7.65 9.09
C ALA A 33 -2.95 6.48 8.73
N LEU A 34 -3.42 5.58 7.88
CA LEU A 34 -2.64 4.46 7.35
C LEU A 34 -1.44 4.93 6.53
N ARG A 35 -1.64 5.90 5.63
CA ARG A 35 -0.57 6.49 4.82
C ARG A 35 0.57 7.05 5.68
N ARG A 36 0.24 7.78 6.75
CA ARG A 36 1.25 8.29 7.70
C ARG A 36 2.02 7.17 8.39
N LYS A 37 1.39 6.03 8.70
CA LYS A 37 2.09 4.86 9.26
C LYS A 37 3.06 4.24 8.27
N MET A 38 2.66 4.07 7.01
CA MET A 38 3.55 3.59 5.96
C MET A 38 4.77 4.52 5.79
N GLU A 39 4.52 5.81 5.56
CA GLU A 39 5.57 6.79 5.23
C GLU A 39 6.48 7.14 6.43
N GLY A 40 5.91 7.24 7.64
CA GLY A 40 6.61 7.74 8.82
C GLY A 40 7.13 6.66 9.78
N GLU A 41 6.66 5.41 9.67
CA GLU A 41 6.96 4.36 10.64
C GLU A 41 7.47 3.09 9.95
N TRP A 42 6.62 2.42 9.17
CA TRP A 42 6.93 1.07 8.69
C TRP A 42 7.96 1.02 7.57
N THR A 43 7.89 1.90 6.57
CA THR A 43 8.88 1.92 5.49
C THR A 43 10.28 2.29 6.02
N PRO A 44 10.44 3.34 6.87
CA PRO A 44 11.74 3.62 7.49
C PRO A 44 12.29 2.46 8.35
N GLN A 45 11.43 1.81 9.13
CA GLN A 45 11.83 0.65 9.94
C GLN A 45 12.28 -0.53 9.07
N MET A 46 11.54 -0.86 8.01
CA MET A 46 11.91 -1.90 7.05
C MET A 46 13.28 -1.60 6.42
N MET A 47 13.48 -0.36 5.94
CA MET A 47 14.76 0.07 5.38
C MET A 47 15.92 -0.10 6.37
N GLN A 48 15.72 0.31 7.62
CA GLN A 48 16.72 0.15 8.68
C GLN A 48 17.06 -1.32 8.94
N VAL A 49 16.04 -2.18 9.06
CA VAL A 49 16.22 -3.62 9.34
C VAL A 49 16.95 -4.32 8.19
N LEU A 50 16.65 -3.93 6.94
CA LEU A 50 17.23 -4.55 5.75
C LEU A 50 18.53 -3.88 5.28
N GLY A 51 18.97 -2.79 5.92
CA GLY A 51 20.14 -2.03 5.50
C GLY A 51 19.98 -1.36 4.12
N LEU A 52 18.75 -0.95 3.78
CA LEU A 52 18.43 -0.29 2.52
C LEU A 52 18.47 1.23 2.68
N ASP A 53 19.02 1.91 1.66
CA ASP A 53 18.79 3.35 1.50
C ASP A 53 17.53 3.61 0.65
N ALA A 54 17.05 4.85 0.68
CA ALA A 54 15.85 5.24 -0.07
C ALA A 54 16.04 5.10 -1.60
N ALA A 55 17.28 5.20 -2.08
CA ALA A 55 17.63 5.06 -3.48
C ALA A 55 17.54 3.61 -3.98
N SER A 56 17.62 2.64 -3.07
CA SER A 56 17.56 1.21 -3.31
C SER A 56 16.14 0.65 -3.27
N LEU A 57 15.16 1.43 -2.82
CA LEU A 57 13.77 1.01 -2.84
C LEU A 57 13.24 0.89 -4.28
N PRO A 58 12.42 -0.14 -4.57
CA PRO A 58 11.74 -0.25 -5.86
C PRO A 58 10.78 0.93 -6.05
N VAL A 59 10.54 1.29 -7.32
CA VAL A 59 9.63 2.40 -7.68
C VAL A 59 8.17 2.06 -7.34
N ILE A 60 7.80 0.78 -7.45
CA ILE A 60 6.46 0.28 -7.17
C ILE A 60 6.58 -0.87 -6.19
N TRP A 61 5.78 -0.79 -5.14
CA TRP A 61 5.61 -1.79 -4.11
C TRP A 61 4.26 -1.54 -3.46
N ASP A 62 3.69 -2.57 -2.85
CA ASP A 62 2.46 -2.46 -2.06
C ASP A 62 2.67 -3.05 -0.67
N ALA A 63 1.67 -2.84 0.19
CA ALA A 63 1.66 -3.37 1.53
C ALA A 63 0.24 -3.80 1.89
N ASP A 64 0.15 -4.99 2.47
CA ASP A 64 -1.10 -5.57 2.94
C ASP A 64 -1.23 -5.36 4.45
N PHE A 65 -2.44 -5.01 4.88
CA PHE A 65 -2.75 -4.71 6.27
C PHE A 65 -4.13 -5.24 6.66
N LEU A 66 -4.27 -5.51 7.95
CA LEU A 66 -5.55 -5.83 8.59
C LEU A 66 -5.92 -4.75 9.59
N TYR A 67 -7.21 -4.57 9.83
CA TYR A 67 -7.67 -3.74 10.95
C TYR A 67 -7.24 -4.37 12.28
N GLY A 68 -6.62 -3.54 13.12
CA GLY A 68 -6.36 -3.86 14.52
C GLY A 68 -7.51 -3.44 15.44
N PRO A 69 -7.33 -3.57 16.76
CA PRO A 69 -8.28 -3.06 17.74
C PRO A 69 -8.41 -1.54 17.61
N ARG A 70 -9.64 -1.01 17.57
CA ARG A 70 -9.86 0.44 17.55
C ARG A 70 -9.28 1.10 18.80
N THR A 71 -8.87 2.35 18.65
CA THR A 71 -8.46 3.16 19.80
C THR A 71 -9.64 3.41 20.74
N ALA A 72 -9.36 3.90 21.95
CA ALA A 72 -10.41 4.31 22.89
C ALA A 72 -11.31 5.44 22.33
N SER A 73 -10.80 6.24 21.39
CA SER A 73 -11.57 7.27 20.68
C SER A 73 -12.32 6.75 19.45
N GLY A 74 -12.24 5.44 19.15
CA GLY A 74 -12.95 4.80 18.05
C GLY A 74 -12.22 4.85 16.69
N GLU A 75 -10.97 5.32 16.66
CA GLU A 75 -10.19 5.38 15.42
C GLU A 75 -9.72 3.99 15.01
N ASP A 76 -9.68 3.76 13.69
CA ASP A 76 -9.14 2.52 13.15
C ASP A 76 -7.62 2.42 13.42
N THR A 77 -7.18 1.22 13.78
CA THR A 77 -5.76 0.87 13.84
C THR A 77 -5.47 -0.22 12.83
N TYR A 78 -4.18 -0.44 12.57
CA TYR A 78 -3.73 -1.29 11.48
C TYR A 78 -2.58 -2.17 11.94
N VAL A 79 -2.61 -3.41 11.50
CA VAL A 79 -1.52 -4.37 11.61
C VAL A 79 -0.93 -4.54 10.22
N LEU A 80 0.35 -4.19 10.05
CA LEU A 80 1.10 -4.49 8.84
C LEU A 80 1.30 -6.00 8.73
N CYS A 81 0.94 -6.59 7.59
CA CYS A 81 1.09 -8.01 7.34
C CYS A 81 2.27 -8.30 6.43
N GLU A 82 2.32 -7.66 5.27
CA GLU A 82 3.34 -7.90 4.24
C GLU A 82 3.66 -6.59 3.51
N ILE A 83 4.90 -6.50 3.01
CA ILE A 83 5.32 -5.50 2.02
C ILE A 83 5.86 -6.27 0.82
N ASN A 84 5.27 -6.07 -0.36
CA ASN A 84 5.69 -6.75 -1.59
C ASN A 84 6.36 -5.78 -2.56
N ALA A 85 7.55 -6.17 -3.04
CA ALA A 85 8.32 -5.46 -4.05
C ALA A 85 8.18 -6.08 -5.47
N SER A 86 7.18 -6.94 -5.69
CA SER A 86 6.98 -7.60 -6.98
C SER A 86 6.16 -6.72 -7.93
N SER A 87 5.98 -7.12 -9.19
CA SER A 87 5.20 -6.38 -10.18
C SER A 87 3.74 -6.21 -9.73
N CYS A 88 3.46 -5.17 -8.92
CA CYS A 88 2.13 -4.85 -8.42
C CYS A 88 1.22 -4.62 -9.63
N PHE A 89 0.38 -5.61 -9.91
CA PHE A 89 -0.56 -5.55 -11.01
C PHE A 89 -1.88 -4.99 -10.51
N ALA A 90 -2.35 -3.95 -11.21
CA ALA A 90 -3.31 -2.94 -10.77
C ALA A 90 -2.66 -1.88 -9.85
N ILE A 91 -2.39 -0.72 -10.45
CA ILE A 91 -1.93 0.51 -9.78
C ILE A 91 -3.01 1.59 -9.94
N PRO A 92 -3.12 2.57 -9.01
CA PRO A 92 -4.04 3.69 -9.17
C PRO A 92 -3.78 4.48 -10.45
N GLU A 93 -4.82 5.09 -11.01
CA GLU A 93 -4.75 5.88 -12.26
C GLU A 93 -3.74 7.04 -12.15
N GLU A 94 -3.52 7.55 -10.95
CA GLU A 94 -2.58 8.64 -10.67
C GLU A 94 -1.11 8.18 -10.67
N ALA A 95 -0.85 6.88 -10.49
CA ALA A 95 0.50 6.35 -10.29
C ALA A 95 1.42 6.56 -11.50
N PRO A 96 1.02 6.30 -12.77
CA PRO A 96 1.89 6.54 -13.93
C PRO A 96 2.41 7.98 -14.01
N ALA A 97 1.53 8.96 -13.78
CA ALA A 97 1.91 10.37 -13.83
C ALA A 97 2.87 10.74 -12.68
N ALA A 98 2.66 10.20 -11.48
CA ALA A 98 3.57 10.39 -10.35
C ALA A 98 4.96 9.80 -10.62
N ILE A 99 5.01 8.56 -11.12
CA ILE A 99 6.26 7.85 -11.46
C ILE A 99 7.05 8.61 -12.52
N ALA A 100 6.38 9.10 -13.58
CA ALA A 100 7.04 9.88 -14.63
C ALA A 100 7.67 11.17 -14.08
N ARG A 101 6.96 11.91 -13.22
CA ARG A 101 7.48 13.13 -12.58
C ARG A 101 8.68 12.85 -11.69
N LEU A 102 8.60 11.83 -10.84
CA LEU A 102 9.67 11.47 -9.91
C LEU A 102 10.92 10.94 -10.63
N THR A 103 10.72 10.12 -11.67
CA THR A 103 11.80 9.65 -12.54
C THR A 103 12.53 10.82 -13.20
N LEU A 104 11.78 11.78 -13.77
CA LEU A 104 12.37 12.98 -14.38
C LEU A 104 13.15 13.83 -13.36
N ALA A 105 12.62 13.99 -12.14
CA ALA A 105 13.31 14.70 -11.07
C ALA A 105 14.65 14.02 -10.71
N ARG A 106 14.64 12.70 -10.57
CA ARG A 106 15.85 11.91 -10.26
C ARG A 106 16.91 11.99 -11.36
N LEU A 107 16.51 11.88 -12.63
CA LEU A 107 17.40 12.07 -13.78
C LEU A 107 18.00 13.48 -13.88
N ARG A 108 17.30 14.50 -13.35
CA ARG A 108 17.81 15.88 -13.29
C ARG A 108 18.85 16.07 -12.19
N LEU A 109 18.71 15.37 -11.07
CA LEU A 109 19.65 15.41 -9.95
C LEU A 109 20.96 14.67 -10.31
N SER A 110 20.86 13.48 -10.91
CA SER A 110 22.03 12.68 -11.29
C SER A 110 22.91 13.27 -12.39
N ARG A 111 22.44 14.31 -13.10
CA ARG A 111 23.24 15.04 -14.11
C ARG A 111 23.95 16.27 -13.55
N ARG A 112 23.77 16.57 -12.26
CA ARG A 112 24.41 17.71 -11.56
C ARG A 112 25.59 17.27 -10.69
N GLU A 113 25.75 15.97 -10.50
CA GLU A 113 26.92 15.31 -9.88
C GLU A 113 27.90 14.90 -10.98
#